data_AF-A0A193LBM2-F1
#
_entry.id   AF-A0A193LBM2-F1
#
_cell.length_a   1.000
_cell.length_b   1.000
_cell.length_c   1.000
_cell.angle_alpha   90.00
_cell.angle_beta   90.00
_cell.angle_gamma   90.00
#
_symmetry.space_group_name_H-M   'P 1'
#
loop_
_entity.id
_entity.type
_entity.pdbx_description
1 polymer ?
#
loop_
_entity_poly.entity_id
_entity_poly.type
_entity_poly.pdbx_seq_one_letter_code
_entity_poly.pdbx_strand_id
1 'polypeptide(L)'
;MIHAVIFDIDDTLLHSMSADDVLYRQAIRDIVGDVRFRSQLADYEHVSDFGILREVLQDNAIEATDEVTTAIQRRFLDSLSAYVENNGPFREIDGARQLLDRLRGSDEHAVALATGCWRESALLKLHTAGFNVADLPLATADDAMPRVAIMQTALRALPAELASITYFGDGVWDQRACASLGWTFRPVGPGLNGINDYHGEYAELLT
;
A
#
# COMPACT_ATOMS: atom_id res chain seq x y z
N MET A 1 -11.39 8.55 -23.90
CA MET A 1 -10.31 7.57 -23.71
C MET A 1 -10.27 7.24 -22.23
N ILE A 2 -9.82 6.05 -21.81
CA ILE A 2 -9.87 5.65 -20.40
C ILE A 2 -8.63 6.14 -19.66
N HIS A 3 -8.80 6.65 -18.45
CA HIS A 3 -7.73 7.10 -17.56
C HIS A 3 -7.52 6.08 -16.43
N ALA A 4 -6.29 5.61 -16.23
CA ALA A 4 -5.98 4.73 -15.10
C ALA A 4 -5.76 5.54 -13.83
N VAL A 5 -6.42 5.11 -12.74
CA VAL A 5 -6.23 5.67 -11.39
C VAL A 5 -5.87 4.53 -10.45
N ILE A 6 -4.68 4.60 -9.88
CA ILE A 6 -4.11 3.56 -9.04
C ILE A 6 -3.85 4.14 -7.65
N PHE A 7 -4.19 3.41 -6.60
CA PHE A 7 -4.00 3.86 -5.22
C PHE A 7 -3.06 2.92 -4.45
N ASP A 8 -2.14 3.49 -3.67
CA ASP A 8 -1.61 2.84 -2.46
C ASP A 8 -2.72 2.70 -1.40
N ILE A 9 -2.40 2.17 -0.21
CA ILE A 9 -3.38 1.88 0.85
C ILE A 9 -3.02 2.64 2.13
N ASP A 10 -1.82 2.42 2.66
CA ASP A 10 -1.43 2.94 3.98
C ASP A 10 -1.15 4.42 3.89
N ASP A 11 -1.80 5.20 4.75
CA ASP A 11 -1.83 6.66 4.73
C ASP A 11 -2.20 7.29 3.36
N THR A 12 -2.78 6.47 2.46
CA THR A 12 -3.34 6.88 1.16
C THR A 12 -4.86 6.68 1.10
N LEU A 13 -5.36 5.51 1.51
CA LEU A 13 -6.80 5.22 1.66
C LEU A 13 -7.20 5.10 3.14
N LEU A 14 -6.29 4.67 3.99
CA LEU A 14 -6.51 4.39 5.41
C LEU A 14 -5.41 5.04 6.25
N HIS A 15 -5.77 5.58 7.41
CA HIS A 15 -4.81 5.99 8.44
C HIS A 15 -4.30 4.76 9.21
N SER A 16 -3.38 4.01 8.60
CA SER A 16 -2.91 2.73 9.12
C SER A 16 -1.40 2.64 9.32
N MET A 17 -0.59 3.45 8.64
CA MET A 17 0.88 3.25 8.60
C MET A 17 1.52 3.19 9.99
N SER A 18 1.11 4.09 10.90
CA SER A 18 1.71 4.17 12.23
C SER A 18 1.49 2.93 13.11
N ALA A 19 0.29 2.36 13.12
CA ALA A 19 0.03 1.15 13.89
C ALA A 19 0.57 -0.10 13.15
N ASP A 20 0.47 -0.11 11.83
CA ASP A 20 0.97 -1.20 10.97
C ASP A 20 2.47 -1.41 11.16
N ASP A 21 3.28 -0.33 11.08
CA ASP A 21 4.74 -0.39 11.27
C ASP A 21 5.13 -0.90 12.67
N VAL A 22 4.38 -0.52 13.72
CA VAL A 22 4.61 -1.00 15.08
C VAL A 22 4.35 -2.50 15.19
N LEU A 23 3.20 -2.97 14.67
CA LEU A 23 2.82 -4.38 14.71
C LEU A 23 3.75 -5.24 13.86
N TYR A 24 4.14 -4.75 12.69
CA TYR A 24 5.05 -5.43 11.77
C TYR A 24 6.44 -5.61 12.38
N ARG A 25 7.03 -4.55 12.93
CA ARG A 25 8.34 -4.64 13.62
C ARG A 25 8.28 -5.56 14.83
N GLN A 26 7.17 -5.54 15.57
CA GLN A 26 6.99 -6.45 16.71
C GLN A 26 6.87 -7.90 16.27
N ALA A 27 6.14 -8.19 15.19
CA ALA A 27 6.01 -9.54 14.65
C ALA A 27 7.37 -10.12 14.21
N ILE A 28 8.24 -9.29 13.61
CA ILE A 28 9.63 -9.69 13.31
C ILE A 28 10.34 -10.08 14.60
N ARG A 29 10.33 -9.20 15.61
CA ARG A 29 11.02 -9.45 16.89
C ARG A 29 10.51 -10.70 17.60
N ASP A 30 9.21 -10.97 17.54
CA ASP A 30 8.59 -12.13 18.17
C ASP A 30 9.11 -13.46 17.60
N ILE A 31 9.50 -13.48 16.32
CA ILE A 31 9.96 -14.69 15.64
C ILE A 31 11.48 -14.84 15.68
N VAL A 32 12.23 -13.76 15.40
CA VAL A 32 13.69 -13.84 15.23
C VAL A 32 14.49 -13.22 16.38
N GLY A 33 13.81 -12.71 17.41
CA GLY A 33 14.45 -12.04 18.56
C GLY A 33 14.76 -10.57 18.28
N ASP A 34 15.60 -9.97 19.13
CA ASP A 34 15.93 -8.56 18.99
C ASP A 34 16.72 -8.29 17.70
N VAL A 35 16.26 -7.31 16.94
CA VAL A 35 16.84 -6.91 15.65
C VAL A 35 16.94 -5.40 15.58
N ARG A 36 17.97 -4.94 14.88
CA ARG A 36 18.13 -3.56 14.50
C ARG A 36 17.30 -3.27 13.25
N PHE A 37 16.59 -2.16 13.28
CA PHE A 37 15.93 -1.59 12.11
C PHE A 37 16.67 -0.34 11.62
N ARG A 38 16.52 0.00 10.34
CA ARG A 38 16.86 1.34 9.83
C ARG A 38 15.91 2.39 10.40
N SER A 39 16.33 3.66 10.36
CA SER A 39 15.62 4.76 11.02
C SER A 39 14.28 5.10 10.39
N GLN A 40 14.22 5.09 9.05
CA GLN A 40 13.06 5.45 8.27
C GLN A 40 12.74 4.34 7.28
N LEU A 41 11.46 4.21 6.90
CA LEU A 41 11.05 3.27 5.85
C LEU A 41 11.75 3.58 4.52
N ALA A 42 11.94 4.86 4.21
CA ALA A 42 12.63 5.31 3.01
C ALA A 42 14.14 4.97 2.97
N ASP A 43 14.71 4.46 4.07
CA ASP A 43 16.09 3.97 4.12
C ASP A 43 16.23 2.55 3.55
N TYR A 44 15.14 1.82 3.33
CA TYR A 44 15.14 0.52 2.66
C TYR A 44 15.09 0.68 1.13
N GLU A 45 15.75 -0.21 0.40
CA GLU A 45 15.76 -0.20 -1.07
C GLU A 45 14.37 -0.51 -1.64
N HIS A 46 13.68 -1.47 -1.02
CA HIS A 46 12.34 -1.87 -1.39
C HIS A 46 11.37 -1.66 -0.23
N VAL A 47 10.66 -0.53 -0.25
CA VAL A 47 9.61 -0.20 0.73
C VAL A 47 8.34 -1.01 0.46
N SER A 48 8.43 -2.31 0.75
CA SER A 48 7.36 -3.31 0.74
C SER A 48 7.59 -4.28 1.88
N ASP A 49 6.55 -4.97 2.37
CA ASP A 49 6.65 -5.91 3.50
C ASP A 49 7.70 -6.99 3.23
N PHE A 50 7.77 -7.51 2.00
CA PHE A 50 8.78 -8.50 1.64
C PHE A 50 10.18 -7.89 1.49
N GLY A 51 10.29 -6.69 0.90
CA GLY A 51 11.56 -5.99 0.71
C GLY A 51 12.20 -5.58 2.04
N ILE A 52 11.43 -4.93 2.90
CA ILE A 52 11.84 -4.52 4.24
C ILE A 52 12.24 -5.75 5.06
N LEU A 53 11.42 -6.81 5.09
CA LEU A 53 11.76 -8.02 5.84
C LEU A 53 13.10 -8.58 5.41
N ARG A 54 13.31 -8.75 4.10
CA ARG A 54 14.56 -9.29 3.55
C ARG A 54 15.76 -8.45 3.97
N GLU A 55 15.67 -7.12 3.86
CA GLU A 55 16.75 -6.21 4.23
C GLU A 55 16.99 -6.21 5.76
N VAL A 56 15.94 -6.30 6.58
CA VAL A 56 16.07 -6.42 8.04
C VAL A 56 16.78 -7.72 8.41
N LEU A 57 16.39 -8.86 7.83
CA LEU A 57 17.06 -10.14 8.12
C LEU A 57 18.53 -10.10 7.69
N GLN A 58 18.81 -9.53 6.51
CA GLN A 58 20.17 -9.35 6.00
C GLN A 58 21.01 -8.43 6.92
N ASP A 59 20.48 -7.26 7.31
CA ASP A 59 21.16 -6.29 8.17
C ASP A 59 21.51 -6.87 9.56
N ASN A 60 20.80 -7.91 9.99
CA ASN A 60 20.98 -8.60 11.27
C ASN A 60 21.65 -9.98 11.17
N ALA A 61 22.16 -10.34 9.98
CA ALA A 61 22.78 -11.64 9.71
C ALA A 61 21.90 -12.86 10.07
N ILE A 62 20.59 -12.72 9.87
CA ILE A 62 19.60 -13.78 10.05
C ILE A 62 19.32 -14.41 8.69
N GLU A 63 19.31 -15.74 8.64
CA GLU A 63 19.00 -16.48 7.42
C GLU A 63 17.52 -16.30 7.06
N ALA A 64 17.26 -15.79 5.85
CA ALA A 64 15.92 -15.63 5.32
C ALA A 64 15.44 -16.95 4.70
N THR A 65 14.78 -17.78 5.51
CA THR A 65 14.10 -18.98 5.02
C THR A 65 12.61 -18.71 4.78
N ASP A 66 11.97 -19.55 3.96
CA ASP A 66 10.53 -19.47 3.71
C ASP A 66 9.74 -19.71 5.01
N GLU A 67 10.24 -20.57 5.89
CA GLU A 67 9.62 -20.84 7.20
C GLU A 67 9.65 -19.61 8.11
N VAL A 68 10.78 -18.91 8.19
CA VAL A 68 10.91 -17.66 8.98
C VAL A 68 9.98 -16.58 8.42
N THR A 69 10.00 -16.39 7.09
CA THR A 69 9.16 -15.42 6.41
C THR A 69 7.68 -15.70 6.67
N THR A 70 7.24 -16.94 6.48
CA THR A 70 5.85 -17.36 6.70
C THR A 70 5.44 -17.20 8.16
N ALA A 71 6.33 -17.51 9.12
CA ALA A 71 6.04 -17.34 10.53
C ALA A 71 5.85 -15.87 10.91
N ILE A 72 6.68 -14.97 10.38
CA ILE A 72 6.55 -13.51 10.60
C ILE A 72 5.27 -12.98 9.97
N GLN A 73 4.97 -13.35 8.72
CA GLN A 73 3.76 -12.93 8.03
C GLN A 73 2.50 -13.34 8.81
N ARG A 74 2.43 -14.59 9.28
CA ARG A 74 1.33 -15.07 10.12
C ARG A 74 1.24 -14.31 11.44
N ARG A 75 2.37 -14.14 12.12
CA ARG A 75 2.41 -13.42 13.41
C ARG A 75 1.95 -11.98 13.26
N PHE A 76 2.33 -11.32 12.17
CA PHE A 76 1.90 -9.97 11.85
C PHE A 76 0.40 -9.93 11.59
N LEU A 77 -0.13 -10.83 10.75
CA LEU A 77 -1.56 -10.89 10.44
C LEU A 77 -2.42 -11.16 11.68
N ASP A 78 -1.99 -12.07 12.57
CA ASP A 78 -2.66 -12.33 13.85
C ASP A 78 -2.69 -11.07 14.72
N SER A 79 -1.57 -10.35 14.79
CA SER A 79 -1.43 -9.12 15.59
C SER A 79 -2.27 -7.98 15.02
N LEU A 80 -2.35 -7.87 13.70
CA LEU A 80 -3.19 -6.91 12.99
C LEU A 80 -4.68 -7.22 13.19
N SER A 81 -5.08 -8.49 13.12
CA SER A 81 -6.45 -8.93 13.38
C SER A 81 -6.86 -8.60 14.82
N ALA A 82 -6.03 -8.96 15.80
CA ALA A 82 -6.27 -8.64 17.19
C ALA A 82 -6.30 -7.12 17.44
N TYR A 83 -5.48 -6.34 16.74
CA TYR A 83 -5.52 -4.88 16.83
C TYR A 83 -6.88 -4.33 16.37
N VAL A 84 -7.37 -4.78 15.22
CA VAL A 84 -8.67 -4.35 14.68
C VAL A 84 -9.83 -4.78 15.57
N GLU A 85 -9.80 -6.00 16.12
CA GLU A 85 -10.82 -6.47 17.06
C GLU A 85 -10.91 -5.60 18.32
N ASN A 86 -9.76 -5.15 18.85
CA ASN A 86 -9.69 -4.40 20.10
C ASN A 86 -9.88 -2.89 19.93
N ASN A 87 -9.50 -2.31 18.78
CA ASN A 87 -9.48 -0.86 18.55
C ASN A 87 -10.52 -0.41 17.50
N GLY A 88 -11.15 -1.35 16.81
CA GLY A 88 -11.95 -1.07 15.62
C GLY A 88 -11.10 -0.97 14.34
N PRO A 89 -11.75 -0.81 13.19
CA PRO A 89 -11.06 -0.71 11.91
C PRO A 89 -10.20 0.54 11.80
N PHE A 90 -9.20 0.49 10.92
CA PHE A 90 -8.45 1.68 10.55
C PHE A 90 -9.37 2.74 9.94
N ARG A 91 -9.17 4.00 10.35
CA ARG A 91 -9.97 5.11 9.85
C ARG A 91 -9.63 5.35 8.39
N GLU A 92 -10.67 5.45 7.56
CA GLU A 92 -10.55 5.95 6.19
C GLU A 92 -9.92 7.36 6.17
N ILE A 93 -9.12 7.65 5.14
CA ILE A 93 -8.79 9.03 4.78
C ILE A 93 -10.04 9.65 4.17
N ASP A 94 -10.51 10.75 4.78
CA ASP A 94 -11.85 11.29 4.55
C ASP A 94 -12.18 11.41 3.04
N GLY A 95 -13.22 10.69 2.60
CA GLY A 95 -13.71 10.67 1.22
C GLY A 95 -13.08 9.63 0.28
N ALA A 96 -12.08 8.85 0.72
CA ALA A 96 -11.39 7.88 -0.12
C ALA A 96 -12.33 6.80 -0.71
N ARG A 97 -13.22 6.22 0.10
CA ARG A 97 -14.25 5.26 -0.36
C ARG A 97 -15.19 5.92 -1.37
N GLN A 98 -15.65 7.13 -1.07
CA GLN A 98 -16.55 7.87 -1.96
C GLN A 98 -15.87 8.15 -3.31
N LEU A 99 -14.59 8.53 -3.32
CA LEU A 99 -13.85 8.70 -4.56
C LEU A 99 -13.70 7.38 -5.31
N LEU A 100 -13.30 6.31 -4.63
CA LEU A 100 -13.12 4.99 -5.23
C LEU A 100 -14.42 4.51 -5.90
N ASP A 101 -15.55 4.63 -5.22
CA ASP A 101 -16.87 4.25 -5.75
C ASP A 101 -17.27 5.10 -6.96
N ARG A 102 -17.00 6.42 -6.93
CA ARG A 102 -17.25 7.30 -8.09
C ARG A 102 -16.42 6.92 -9.30
N LEU A 103 -15.13 6.65 -9.12
CA LEU A 103 -14.24 6.27 -10.22
C LEU A 103 -14.62 4.91 -10.81
N ARG A 104 -15.02 3.96 -9.97
CA ARG A 104 -15.53 2.65 -10.42
C ARG A 104 -16.84 2.76 -11.21
N GLY A 105 -17.68 3.73 -10.89
CA GLY A 105 -18.94 3.97 -11.61
C GLY A 105 -18.80 4.79 -12.88
N SER A 106 -17.58 5.22 -13.24
CA SER A 106 -17.31 6.06 -14.41
C SER A 106 -16.84 5.24 -15.60
N ASP A 107 -17.39 5.50 -16.78
CA ASP A 107 -16.92 4.91 -18.05
C ASP A 107 -15.58 5.51 -18.54
N GLU A 108 -15.07 6.54 -17.88
CA GLU A 108 -13.83 7.23 -18.24
C GLU A 108 -12.62 6.73 -17.45
N HIS A 109 -12.82 5.91 -16.42
CA HIS A 109 -11.77 5.52 -15.47
C HIS A 109 -11.62 4.01 -15.36
N ALA A 110 -10.37 3.58 -15.18
CA ALA A 110 -10.02 2.22 -14.80
C ALA A 110 -9.24 2.27 -13.48
N VAL A 111 -9.72 1.57 -12.47
CA VAL A 111 -9.21 1.67 -11.09
C VAL A 111 -8.47 0.40 -10.70
N ALA A 112 -7.30 0.56 -10.08
CA ALA A 112 -6.57 -0.54 -9.44
C ALA A 112 -5.95 -0.12 -8.12
N LEU A 113 -5.50 -1.09 -7.33
CA LEU A 113 -4.76 -0.91 -6.10
C LEU A 113 -3.35 -1.50 -6.27
N ALA A 114 -2.34 -0.79 -5.78
CA ALA A 114 -0.98 -1.29 -5.78
C ALA A 114 -0.28 -0.86 -4.48
N THR A 115 0.04 -1.82 -3.62
CA THR A 115 0.54 -1.59 -2.26
C THR A 115 1.83 -2.35 -1.99
N GLY A 116 2.66 -1.79 -1.13
CA GLY A 116 3.82 -2.49 -0.57
C GLY A 116 3.45 -3.55 0.47
N CYS A 117 2.20 -3.64 0.93
CA CYS A 117 1.79 -4.63 1.92
C CYS A 117 1.68 -6.04 1.34
N TRP A 118 1.76 -7.04 2.21
CA TRP A 118 1.22 -8.37 1.94
C TRP A 118 -0.27 -8.31 1.66
N ARG A 119 -0.75 -9.21 0.81
CA ARG A 119 -2.13 -9.25 0.33
C ARG A 119 -3.14 -9.43 1.45
N GLU A 120 -2.87 -10.35 2.36
CA GLU A 120 -3.82 -10.65 3.45
C GLU A 120 -3.95 -9.48 4.44
N SER A 121 -2.85 -8.80 4.77
CA SER A 121 -2.89 -7.62 5.64
C SER A 121 -3.60 -6.44 4.96
N ALA A 122 -3.30 -6.19 3.68
CA ALA A 122 -3.97 -5.15 2.89
C ALA A 122 -5.50 -5.38 2.82
N LEU A 123 -5.93 -6.60 2.49
CA LEU A 123 -7.34 -6.96 2.39
C LEU A 123 -8.06 -6.89 3.74
N LEU A 124 -7.41 -7.34 4.83
CA LEU A 124 -7.97 -7.22 6.18
C LEU A 124 -8.26 -5.76 6.54
N LYS A 125 -7.29 -4.86 6.31
CA LYS A 125 -7.43 -3.41 6.56
C LYS A 125 -8.57 -2.80 5.76
N LEU A 126 -8.58 -3.03 4.44
CA LEU A 126 -9.62 -2.51 3.53
C LEU A 126 -11.01 -3.03 3.87
N HIS A 127 -11.15 -4.35 4.08
CA HIS A 127 -12.45 -4.97 4.35
C HIS A 127 -13.06 -4.47 5.66
N THR A 128 -12.26 -4.42 6.73
CA THR A 128 -12.74 -3.98 8.05
C THR A 128 -13.09 -2.49 8.07
N ALA A 129 -12.40 -1.66 7.28
CA ALA A 129 -12.75 -0.26 7.06
C ALA A 129 -13.95 -0.05 6.09
N GLY A 130 -14.52 -1.12 5.55
CA GLY A 130 -15.72 -1.08 4.72
C GLY A 130 -15.46 -0.66 3.27
N PHE A 131 -14.24 -0.86 2.74
CA PHE A 131 -13.96 -0.72 1.32
C PHE A 131 -14.42 -1.97 0.57
N ASN A 132 -15.17 -1.80 -0.52
CA ASN A 132 -15.52 -2.91 -1.42
C ASN A 132 -14.48 -3.02 -2.54
N VAL A 133 -13.49 -3.89 -2.38
CA VAL A 133 -12.35 -4.03 -3.34
C VAL A 133 -12.32 -5.35 -4.08
N ALA A 134 -13.35 -6.20 -3.94
CA ALA A 134 -13.36 -7.56 -4.47
C ALA A 134 -13.17 -7.62 -6.01
N ASP A 135 -13.73 -6.64 -6.73
CA ASP A 135 -13.66 -6.56 -8.19
C ASP A 135 -12.57 -5.60 -8.69
N LEU A 136 -11.73 -5.09 -7.81
CA LEU A 136 -10.61 -4.23 -8.20
C LEU A 136 -9.34 -5.07 -8.37
N PRO A 137 -8.58 -4.85 -9.46
CA PRO A 137 -7.23 -5.35 -9.52
C PRO A 137 -6.40 -4.85 -8.34
N LEU A 138 -5.72 -5.76 -7.65
CA LEU A 138 -4.88 -5.47 -6.50
C LEU A 138 -3.53 -6.16 -6.69
N ALA A 139 -2.45 -5.38 -6.77
CA ALA A 139 -1.08 -5.88 -6.72
C ALA A 139 -0.43 -5.53 -5.37
N THR A 140 0.41 -6.43 -4.88
CA THR A 140 0.91 -6.46 -3.49
C THR A 140 2.36 -6.93 -3.44
N ALA A 141 2.95 -6.97 -2.24
CA ALA A 141 4.28 -7.55 -2.02
C ALA A 141 4.39 -9.04 -2.40
N ASP A 142 3.27 -9.77 -2.42
CA ASP A 142 3.24 -11.18 -2.83
C ASP A 142 3.43 -11.33 -4.36
N ASP A 143 3.17 -10.29 -5.14
CA ASP A 143 3.27 -10.32 -6.61
C ASP A 143 4.62 -9.82 -7.12
N ALA A 144 5.25 -8.90 -6.39
CA ALA A 144 6.58 -8.38 -6.69
C ALA A 144 7.20 -7.69 -5.48
N MET A 145 8.53 -7.68 -5.41
CA MET A 145 9.28 -6.97 -4.36
C MET A 145 9.52 -5.49 -4.68
N PRO A 146 9.98 -5.10 -5.89
CA PRO A 146 10.19 -3.68 -6.22
C PRO A 146 8.87 -2.94 -6.40
N ARG A 147 8.75 -1.74 -5.81
CA ARG A 147 7.56 -0.88 -5.91
C ARG A 147 7.09 -0.66 -7.35
N VAL A 148 8.02 -0.37 -8.25
CA VAL A 148 7.76 -0.18 -9.69
C VAL A 148 7.10 -1.43 -10.31
N ALA A 149 7.56 -2.63 -9.93
CA ALA A 149 7.02 -3.87 -10.46
C ALA A 149 5.61 -4.15 -9.90
N ILE A 150 5.35 -3.87 -8.62
CA ILE A 150 4.01 -3.95 -8.01
C ILE A 150 3.04 -3.04 -8.77
N MET A 151 3.41 -1.77 -8.97
CA MET A 151 2.59 -0.79 -9.68
C MET A 151 2.29 -1.25 -11.11
N GLN A 152 3.30 -1.69 -11.87
CA GLN A 152 3.11 -2.21 -13.22
C GLN A 152 2.24 -3.48 -13.24
N THR A 153 2.30 -4.33 -12.21
CA THR A 153 1.41 -5.49 -12.08
C THR A 153 -0.06 -5.05 -11.95
N ALA A 154 -0.35 -4.03 -11.14
CA ALA A 154 -1.69 -3.47 -11.04
C ALA A 154 -2.16 -2.88 -12.38
N LEU A 155 -1.29 -2.13 -13.08
CA LEU A 155 -1.60 -1.55 -14.39
C LEU A 155 -1.93 -2.63 -15.45
N ARG A 156 -1.18 -3.75 -15.48
CA ARG A 156 -1.40 -4.82 -16.48
C ARG A 156 -2.76 -5.50 -16.36
N ALA A 157 -3.45 -5.36 -15.23
CA ALA A 157 -4.80 -5.87 -15.02
C ALA A 157 -5.89 -4.88 -15.46
N LEU A 158 -5.51 -3.67 -15.88
CA LEU A 158 -6.39 -2.67 -16.48
C LEU A 158 -6.46 -2.82 -18.02
N PRO A 159 -7.41 -2.16 -18.71
CA PRO A 159 -7.45 -2.12 -20.17
C PRO A 159 -6.13 -1.63 -20.79
N ALA A 160 -5.80 -2.13 -21.99
CA ALA A 160 -4.50 -1.89 -22.62
C ALA A 160 -4.30 -0.44 -23.13
N GLU A 161 -5.38 0.22 -23.57
CA GLU A 161 -5.32 1.58 -24.12
C GLU A 161 -5.76 2.60 -23.08
N LEU A 162 -4.78 3.30 -22.49
CA LEU A 162 -4.98 4.30 -21.44
C LEU A 162 -4.47 5.67 -21.91
N ALA A 163 -5.26 6.71 -21.68
CA ALA A 163 -4.88 8.09 -21.99
C ALA A 163 -3.88 8.67 -20.98
N SER A 164 -4.01 8.30 -19.71
CA SER A 164 -3.09 8.70 -18.65
C SER A 164 -3.06 7.65 -17.54
N ILE A 165 -2.02 7.72 -16.71
CA ILE A 165 -1.87 6.89 -15.51
C ILE A 165 -1.57 7.83 -14.34
N THR A 166 -2.45 7.81 -13.35
CA THR A 166 -2.32 8.58 -12.12
C THR A 166 -2.19 7.64 -10.94
N TYR A 167 -1.23 7.89 -10.06
CA TYR A 167 -1.02 7.11 -8.83
C TYR A 167 -1.14 8.01 -7.61
N PHE A 168 -1.94 7.60 -6.64
CA PHE A 168 -2.05 8.22 -5.33
C PHE A 168 -1.21 7.44 -4.32
N GLY A 169 -0.38 8.15 -3.56
CA GLY A 169 0.50 7.58 -2.55
C GLY A 169 0.99 8.64 -1.58
N ASP A 170 1.41 8.23 -0.39
CA ASP A 170 1.87 9.10 0.71
C ASP A 170 3.39 9.10 0.86
N GLY A 171 4.08 8.12 0.27
CA GLY A 171 5.50 7.89 0.46
C GLY A 171 6.40 8.51 -0.60
N VAL A 172 7.61 8.90 -0.19
CA VAL A 172 8.68 9.32 -1.13
C VAL A 172 9.06 8.20 -2.11
N TRP A 173 8.86 6.93 -1.72
CA TRP A 173 9.08 5.78 -2.60
C TRP A 173 8.05 5.72 -3.73
N ASP A 174 6.79 6.12 -3.49
CA ASP A 174 5.75 6.20 -4.52
C ASP A 174 6.04 7.32 -5.51
N GLN A 175 6.46 8.49 -5.00
CA GLN A 175 6.90 9.61 -5.84
C GLN A 175 8.04 9.21 -6.77
N ARG A 176 9.07 8.55 -6.23
CA ARG A 176 10.23 8.06 -7.01
C ARG A 176 9.82 7.02 -8.05
N ALA A 177 8.94 6.09 -7.68
CA ALA A 177 8.44 5.06 -8.58
C ALA A 177 7.64 5.68 -9.74
N CYS A 178 6.73 6.62 -9.46
CA CYS A 178 5.98 7.35 -10.49
C CYS A 178 6.90 8.12 -11.44
N ALA A 179 7.91 8.83 -10.90
CA ALA A 179 8.88 9.55 -11.71
C ALA A 179 9.64 8.60 -12.66
N SER A 180 10.03 7.41 -12.18
CA SER A 180 10.72 6.40 -13.00
C SER A 180 9.83 5.80 -14.10
N LEU A 181 8.52 5.72 -13.84
CA LEU A 181 7.52 5.15 -14.75
C LEU A 181 6.92 6.17 -15.71
N GLY A 182 7.17 7.47 -15.49
CA GLY A 182 6.52 8.56 -16.22
C GLY A 182 5.03 8.70 -15.90
N TRP A 183 4.61 8.30 -14.70
CA TRP A 183 3.22 8.40 -14.24
C TRP A 183 2.96 9.72 -13.52
N THR A 184 1.71 10.19 -13.56
CA THR A 184 1.29 11.33 -12.76
C THR A 184 1.20 10.91 -11.29
N PHE A 185 2.04 11.48 -10.43
CA PHE A 185 1.97 11.25 -9.00
C PHE A 185 1.06 12.27 -8.32
N ARG A 186 0.14 11.79 -7.47
CA ARG A 186 -0.72 12.60 -6.62
C ARG A 186 -0.39 12.32 -5.15
N PRO A 187 0.39 13.20 -4.49
CA PRO A 187 0.76 12.99 -3.11
C PRO A 187 -0.46 13.06 -2.20
N VAL A 188 -0.51 12.17 -1.21
CA VAL A 188 -1.48 12.16 -0.11
C VAL A 188 -0.75 12.45 1.20
N GLY A 189 -1.39 13.20 2.07
CA GLY A 189 -0.88 13.55 3.39
C GLY A 189 0.12 14.72 3.41
N PRO A 190 0.40 15.24 4.62
CA PRO A 190 1.20 16.45 4.81
C PRO A 190 2.69 16.25 4.53
N GLY A 191 3.20 15.01 4.64
CA GLY A 191 4.63 14.70 4.45
C GLY A 191 5.17 15.04 3.06
N LEU A 192 4.29 15.01 2.05
CA LEU A 192 4.60 15.34 0.66
C LEU A 192 3.88 16.59 0.15
N ASN A 193 3.31 17.40 1.06
CA ASN A 193 2.42 18.52 0.71
C ASN A 193 1.28 18.09 -0.22
N GLY A 194 0.68 16.93 0.09
CA GLY A 194 -0.41 16.31 -0.64
C GLY A 194 -1.79 16.70 -0.17
N ILE A 195 -2.79 16.00 -0.70
CA ILE A 195 -4.18 16.14 -0.27
C ILE A 195 -4.37 15.51 1.11
N ASN A 196 -5.23 16.08 1.95
CA ASN A 196 -5.53 15.52 3.28
C ASN A 196 -6.90 14.82 3.33
N ASP A 197 -7.70 15.00 2.28
CA ASP A 197 -9.01 14.40 2.08
C ASP A 197 -9.31 14.34 0.57
N TYR A 198 -10.35 13.60 0.21
CA TYR A 198 -10.81 13.39 -1.16
C TYR A 198 -12.14 14.09 -1.48
N HIS A 199 -12.57 15.05 -0.64
CA HIS A 199 -13.84 15.76 -0.82
C HIS A 199 -13.74 16.98 -1.78
N GLY A 200 -12.53 17.46 -2.11
CA GLY A 200 -12.29 18.64 -2.97
C GLY A 200 -12.31 18.43 -4.49
N GLU A 201 -11.92 19.47 -5.25
CA GLU A 201 -11.79 19.54 -6.73
C GLU A 201 -10.90 18.45 -7.36
N TYR A 202 -10.25 17.60 -6.55
CA TYR A 202 -9.41 16.51 -7.03
C TYR A 202 -10.15 15.47 -7.87
N ALA A 203 -11.49 15.39 -7.74
CA ALA A 203 -12.32 14.60 -8.65
C ALA A 203 -12.36 15.17 -10.08
N GLU A 204 -12.23 16.50 -10.25
CA GLU A 204 -12.12 17.16 -11.56
C GLU A 204 -10.70 17.06 -12.14
N LEU A 205 -9.69 16.73 -11.32
CA LEU A 205 -8.31 16.52 -11.77
C LEU A 205 -8.05 15.11 -12.33
N LEU A 206 -9.09 14.27 -12.40
CA LEU A 206 -9.05 12.90 -12.93
C LEU A 206 -9.60 12.81 -14.38
N THR A 207 -10.23 13.88 -14.88
CA THR A 207 -10.59 14.09 -16.29
C THR A 207 -9.45 14.76 -17.07
#